data_AF-A0AAU1VE49-F1
#
_entry.id   AF-A0AAU1VE49-F1
#
_cell.length_a   1.000
_cell.length_b   1.000
_cell.length_c   1.000
_cell.angle_alpha   90.00
_cell.angle_beta   90.00
_cell.angle_gamma   90.00
#
_symmetry.space_group_name_H-M   'P 1'
#
loop_
_entity.id
_entity.type
_entity.pdbx_description
1 polymer ?
#
loop_
_entity_poly.entity_id
_entity_poly.type
_entity_poly.pdbx_seq_one_letter_code
_entity_poly.pdbx_strand_id
1 'polypeptide(L)'
;MVTYDQDEAEQLRGELEDAIGHYMVAVAAKLLDEGLPVAGISAFGAYDDPGQAEFDGDVEGSVEFTQAFQQSLSGQDGGAGLLWCGVSGWCLFRTPQGSGQVLMDSARWMGAGLLPTPARVAAFLSTARLDPSTAGSDERPFYRAPRSGPTALLDRLHGLDDGEAAAEERFFERRFASVRTDAYQRRVLDALTAPKQGIVDVALHTGEVESLVRFLEYVEGAAPSRQARELARRLGSDLSLRARDGRESHHEHRAAFDYAVSDGAGDGAKG
;
A
#
# COMPACT_ATOMS: atom_id res chain seq x y z
N MET A 1 34.85 27.15 -1.28
CA MET A 1 34.69 26.70 0.12
C MET A 1 33.23 26.90 0.54
N VAL A 2 32.32 26.25 -0.21
CA VAL A 2 30.84 26.29 -0.06
C VAL A 2 30.25 24.87 -0.31
N THR A 3 31.09 23.89 -0.67
CA THR A 3 30.68 22.57 -1.14
C THR A 3 30.40 21.58 -0.01
N TYR A 4 31.12 21.67 1.10
CA TYR A 4 31.03 20.69 2.19
C TYR A 4 29.67 20.72 2.92
N ASP A 5 29.13 21.90 3.21
CA ASP A 5 27.82 22.04 3.87
C ASP A 5 26.64 21.67 2.94
N GLN A 6 26.82 21.81 1.63
CA GLN A 6 25.81 21.38 0.64
C GLN A 6 25.80 19.86 0.49
N ASP A 7 26.98 19.23 0.47
CA ASP A 7 27.12 17.78 0.39
C ASP A 7 26.51 17.10 1.64
N GLU A 8 26.73 17.65 2.85
CA GLU A 8 26.13 17.14 4.09
C GLU A 8 24.61 17.30 4.13
N ALA A 9 24.07 18.43 3.65
CA ALA A 9 22.64 18.65 3.58
C ALA A 9 21.96 17.70 2.57
N GLU A 10 22.55 17.52 1.39
CA GLU A 10 22.06 16.57 0.38
C GLU A 10 22.08 15.13 0.90
N GLN A 11 23.15 14.73 1.59
CA GLN A 11 23.24 13.43 2.23
C GLN A 11 22.13 13.24 3.27
N LEU A 12 21.93 14.21 4.16
CA LEU A 12 20.89 14.13 5.19
C LEU A 12 19.48 14.04 4.59
N ARG A 13 19.19 14.75 3.50
CA ARG A 13 17.91 14.63 2.78
C ARG A 13 17.70 13.22 2.26
N GLY A 14 18.73 12.63 1.64
CA GLY A 14 18.68 11.25 1.14
C GLY A 14 18.47 10.23 2.25
N GLU A 15 19.19 10.37 3.37
CA GLU A 15 19.03 9.50 4.54
C GLU A 15 17.65 9.61 5.17
N LEU A 16 17.09 10.83 5.26
CA LEU A 16 15.71 11.04 5.71
C LEU A 16 14.69 10.40 4.76
N GLU A 17 14.83 10.61 3.46
CA GLU A 17 13.93 10.03 2.46
C GLU A 17 13.92 8.50 2.54
N ASP A 18 15.11 7.89 2.65
CA ASP A 18 15.25 6.44 2.78
C ASP A 18 14.62 5.91 4.08
N ALA A 19 14.94 6.53 5.22
CA ALA A 19 14.39 6.12 6.52
C ALA A 19 12.87 6.32 6.60
N ILE A 20 12.33 7.39 6.02
CA ILE A 20 10.88 7.61 5.88
C ILE A 20 10.29 6.53 4.99
N GLY A 21 10.91 6.23 3.85
CA GLY A 21 10.48 5.19 2.93
C GLY A 21 10.37 3.83 3.60
N HIS A 22 11.37 3.44 4.39
CA HIS A 22 11.33 2.20 5.17
C HIS A 22 10.22 2.18 6.22
N TYR A 23 9.95 3.31 6.89
CA TYR A 23 8.80 3.42 7.79
C TYR A 23 7.46 3.31 7.03
N MET A 24 7.33 3.91 5.85
CA MET A 24 6.14 3.77 4.99
C MET A 24 5.94 2.32 4.55
N VAL A 25 7.01 1.59 4.20
CA VAL A 25 6.96 0.16 3.91
C VAL A 25 6.40 -0.63 5.09
N ALA A 26 6.88 -0.37 6.31
CA ALA A 26 6.43 -1.08 7.51
C ALA A 26 4.93 -0.84 7.78
N VAL A 27 4.47 0.40 7.61
CA VAL A 27 3.04 0.74 7.70
C VAL A 27 2.24 0.06 6.58
N ALA A 28 2.68 0.16 5.33
CA ALA A 28 2.02 -0.45 4.19
C ALA A 28 1.93 -1.97 4.31
N ALA A 29 2.98 -2.64 4.79
CA ALA A 29 2.99 -4.08 5.06
C ALA A 29 1.88 -4.45 6.05
N LYS A 30 1.78 -3.72 7.15
CA LYS A 30 0.75 -3.95 8.15
C LYS A 30 -0.67 -3.72 7.61
N LEU A 31 -0.86 -2.69 6.78
CA LEU A 31 -2.14 -2.43 6.12
C LEU A 31 -2.50 -3.54 5.12
N LEU A 32 -1.51 -4.03 4.38
CA LEU A 32 -1.67 -5.15 3.45
C LEU A 32 -2.04 -6.46 4.18
N ASP A 33 -1.43 -6.74 5.32
CA ASP A 33 -1.78 -7.89 6.16
C ASP A 33 -3.21 -7.80 6.71
N GLU A 34 -3.73 -6.60 6.94
CA GLU A 34 -5.13 -6.36 7.34
C GLU A 34 -6.12 -6.36 6.15
N GLY A 35 -5.66 -6.74 4.96
CA GLY A 35 -6.51 -6.85 3.77
C GLY A 35 -6.81 -5.53 3.07
N LEU A 36 -6.12 -4.44 3.43
CA LEU A 36 -6.35 -3.12 2.81
C LEU A 36 -5.68 -3.01 1.44
N PRO A 37 -6.30 -2.32 0.47
CA PRO A 37 -5.80 -2.29 -0.91
C PRO A 37 -4.78 -1.16 -1.11
N VAL A 38 -3.60 -1.32 -0.52
CA VAL A 38 -2.47 -0.39 -0.71
C VAL A 38 -1.95 -0.49 -2.16
N ALA A 39 -1.77 0.66 -2.79
CA ALA A 39 -1.32 0.78 -4.18
C ALA A 39 0.09 1.37 -4.27
N GLY A 40 0.45 2.31 -3.41
CA GLY A 40 1.71 3.06 -3.49
C GLY A 40 2.18 3.55 -2.13
N ILE A 41 3.45 3.95 -2.09
CA ILE A 41 4.03 4.73 -1.01
C ILE A 41 4.87 5.86 -1.62
N SER A 42 5.06 6.94 -0.87
CA SER A 42 6.02 7.99 -1.20
C SER A 42 6.78 8.43 0.04
N ALA A 43 7.99 8.94 -0.16
CA ALA A 43 8.82 9.55 0.86
C ALA A 43 9.40 10.85 0.31
N PHE A 44 9.55 11.84 1.18
CA PHE A 44 10.10 13.14 0.85
C PHE A 44 10.98 13.63 2.00
N GLY A 45 12.30 13.63 1.78
CA GLY A 45 13.31 13.97 2.79
C GLY A 45 13.83 15.41 2.76
N ALA A 46 13.38 16.25 1.80
CA ALA A 46 13.89 17.61 1.64
C ALA A 46 13.31 18.59 2.66
N TYR A 47 13.76 18.46 3.91
CA TYR A 47 13.28 19.21 5.08
C TYR A 47 13.39 20.73 4.97
N ASP A 48 14.24 21.24 4.09
CA ASP A 48 14.49 22.67 3.87
C ASP A 48 13.85 23.20 2.58
N ASP A 49 13.00 22.40 1.90
CA ASP A 49 12.24 22.85 0.74
C ASP A 49 11.37 24.07 1.10
N PRO A 50 11.55 25.23 0.42
CA PRO A 50 10.72 26.41 0.65
C PRO A 50 9.23 26.18 0.35
N GLY A 51 8.88 25.26 -0.55
CA GLY A 51 7.48 24.91 -0.87
C GLY A 51 6.71 24.29 0.29
N GLN A 52 7.42 23.70 1.27
CA GLN A 52 6.82 23.11 2.47
C GLN A 52 6.51 24.15 3.56
N ALA A 53 7.03 25.38 3.44
CA ALA A 53 6.81 26.44 4.43
C ALA A 53 5.36 26.90 4.49
N GLU A 54 4.62 26.82 3.39
CA GLU A 54 3.22 27.23 3.32
C GLU A 54 2.29 26.36 4.19
N PHE A 55 2.73 25.14 4.51
CA PHE A 55 1.96 24.17 5.29
C PHE A 55 2.61 23.83 6.64
N ASP A 56 3.56 24.64 7.12
CA ASP A 56 4.35 24.34 8.34
C ASP A 56 4.86 22.88 8.36
N GLY A 57 5.21 22.36 7.18
CA GLY A 57 5.76 21.03 6.96
C GLY A 57 7.26 21.07 6.73
N ASP A 58 7.88 19.90 6.58
CA ASP A 58 9.27 19.80 6.15
C ASP A 58 9.59 18.47 5.46
N VAL A 59 9.32 17.34 6.10
CA VAL A 59 9.46 16.00 5.51
C VAL A 59 8.14 15.26 5.59
N GLU A 60 7.90 14.42 4.60
CA GLU A 60 6.59 13.78 4.41
C GLU A 60 6.74 12.35 3.91
N GLY A 61 5.73 11.54 4.18
CA GLY A 61 5.58 10.21 3.60
C GLY A 61 4.10 9.92 3.43
N SER A 62 3.75 9.09 2.46
CA SER A 62 2.34 8.74 2.25
C SER A 62 2.14 7.28 1.91
N VAL A 63 0.93 6.80 2.19
CA VAL A 63 0.43 5.51 1.72
C VAL A 63 -0.79 5.77 0.84
N GLU A 64 -0.69 5.33 -0.40
CA GLU A 64 -1.72 5.46 -1.41
C GLU A 64 -2.53 4.16 -1.52
N PHE A 65 -3.83 4.28 -1.77
CA PHE A 65 -4.73 3.15 -1.95
C PHE A 65 -5.21 3.04 -3.39
N THR A 66 -5.79 1.90 -3.75
CA THR A 66 -6.45 1.76 -5.05
C THR A 66 -7.58 2.77 -5.19
N GLN A 67 -7.81 3.25 -6.40
CA GLN A 67 -8.82 4.28 -6.68
C GLN A 67 -10.22 3.90 -6.16
N ALA A 68 -10.62 2.62 -6.32
CA ALA A 68 -11.89 2.12 -5.81
C ALA A 68 -12.02 2.28 -4.28
N PHE A 69 -10.92 2.06 -3.55
CA PHE A 69 -10.91 2.24 -2.09
C PHE A 69 -10.91 3.72 -1.72
N GLN A 70 -10.15 4.56 -2.42
CA GLN A 70 -10.18 6.00 -2.20
C GLN A 70 -11.60 6.54 -2.34
N GLN A 71 -12.30 6.18 -3.43
CA GLN A 71 -13.69 6.56 -3.67
C GLN A 71 -14.65 6.04 -2.59
N SER A 72 -14.38 4.87 -2.01
CA SER A 72 -15.18 4.36 -0.88
C SER A 72 -15.06 5.23 0.38
N LEU A 73 -13.94 5.95 0.54
CA LEU A 73 -13.70 6.84 1.68
C LEU A 73 -14.14 8.29 1.41
N SER A 74 -13.89 8.82 0.21
CA SER A 74 -14.15 10.24 -0.13
C SER A 74 -15.45 10.49 -0.91
N GLY A 75 -16.13 9.43 -1.36
CA GLY A 75 -17.23 9.54 -2.33
C GLY A 75 -16.74 9.45 -3.77
N GLN A 76 -17.69 9.38 -4.72
CA GLN A 76 -17.39 9.38 -6.16
C GLN A 76 -16.54 10.62 -6.48
N ASP A 77 -15.47 10.41 -7.24
CA ASP A 77 -14.55 11.46 -7.71
C ASP A 77 -13.61 12.09 -6.67
N GLY A 78 -13.71 11.76 -5.37
CA GLY A 78 -12.76 12.26 -4.37
C GLY A 78 -11.43 11.49 -4.30
N GLY A 79 -10.38 12.14 -3.77
CA GLY A 79 -9.13 11.52 -3.37
C GLY A 79 -9.11 11.21 -1.87
N ALA A 80 -8.44 10.13 -1.46
CA ALA A 80 -8.19 9.84 -0.05
C ALA A 80 -6.85 9.10 0.12
N GLY A 81 -6.18 9.32 1.24
CA GLY A 81 -4.91 8.67 1.53
C GLY A 81 -4.45 8.92 2.95
N LEU A 82 -3.44 8.17 3.37
CA LEU A 82 -2.74 8.45 4.62
C LEU A 82 -1.50 9.26 4.32
N LEU A 83 -1.36 10.38 5.03
CA LEU A 83 -0.17 11.23 4.98
C LEU A 83 0.48 11.23 6.36
N TRP A 84 1.78 11.07 6.37
CA TRP A 84 2.63 11.31 7.51
C TRP A 84 3.39 12.62 7.29
N CYS A 85 3.27 13.53 8.25
CA CYS A 85 4.03 14.77 8.30
C CYS A 85 5.08 14.67 9.41
N GLY A 86 6.33 15.01 9.10
CA GLY A 86 7.43 14.99 10.05
C GLY A 86 7.22 15.91 11.27
N VAL A 87 6.31 16.87 11.19
CA VAL A 87 5.96 17.82 12.26
C VAL A 87 4.77 17.35 13.11
N SER A 88 3.80 16.70 12.46
CA SER A 88 2.45 16.48 13.01
C SER A 88 2.02 15.02 13.07
N GLY A 89 2.83 14.10 12.57
CA GLY A 89 2.52 12.68 12.51
C GLY A 89 1.47 12.36 11.44
N TRP A 90 0.65 11.34 11.70
CA TRP A 90 -0.28 10.80 10.70
C TRP A 90 -1.62 11.54 10.65
N CYS A 91 -2.12 11.73 9.44
CA CYS A 91 -3.50 12.08 9.16
C CYS A 91 -4.09 11.25 8.01
N LEU A 92 -5.41 11.15 8.00
CA LEU A 92 -6.18 10.77 6.83
C LEU A 92 -6.64 12.05 6.15
N PHE A 93 -6.35 12.22 4.86
CA PHE A 93 -6.93 13.30 4.07
C PHE A 93 -8.03 12.77 3.16
N ARG A 94 -9.02 13.63 2.87
CA ARG A 94 -10.14 13.33 1.98
C ARG A 94 -10.42 14.57 1.16
N THR A 95 -10.10 14.55 -0.12
CA THR A 95 -10.30 15.71 -1.02
C THR A 95 -11.46 15.41 -1.97
N PRO A 96 -12.70 15.89 -1.69
CA PRO A 96 -13.77 15.82 -2.68
C PRO A 96 -13.37 16.64 -3.90
N GLN A 97 -13.52 16.08 -5.10
CA GLN A 97 -13.18 16.81 -6.32
C GLN A 97 -14.06 18.05 -6.50
N GLY A 98 -13.43 19.17 -6.88
CA GLY A 98 -14.12 20.45 -7.04
C GLY A 98 -14.42 21.22 -5.76
N SER A 99 -13.98 20.74 -4.59
CA SER A 99 -14.18 21.42 -3.30
C SER A 99 -13.37 22.71 -3.14
N GLY A 100 -12.25 22.84 -3.87
CA GLY A 100 -11.29 23.94 -3.66
C GLY A 100 -10.57 23.90 -2.30
N GLN A 101 -10.82 22.85 -1.50
CA GLN A 101 -10.17 22.65 -0.21
C GLN A 101 -8.74 22.17 -0.40
N VAL A 102 -7.84 22.70 0.42
CA VAL A 102 -6.46 22.21 0.46
C VAL A 102 -6.43 20.90 1.24
N LEU A 103 -5.45 20.03 0.97
CA LEU A 103 -5.32 18.71 1.60
C LEU A 103 -5.43 18.78 3.14
N MET A 104 -4.86 19.84 3.74
CA MET A 104 -4.88 20.08 5.18
C MET A 104 -6.26 20.43 5.75
N ASP A 105 -7.14 21.07 4.98
CA ASP A 105 -8.47 21.52 5.46
C ASP A 105 -9.43 20.34 5.70
N SER A 106 -9.14 19.22 5.05
CA SER A 106 -9.91 17.98 5.14
C SER A 106 -9.23 16.91 6.00
N ALA A 107 -8.06 17.22 6.54
CA ALA A 107 -7.25 16.25 7.25
C ALA A 107 -7.86 15.91 8.61
N ARG A 108 -7.84 14.61 8.90
CA ARG A 108 -8.17 14.06 10.21
C ARG A 108 -6.91 13.48 10.84
N TRP A 109 -6.42 14.15 11.87
CA TRP A 109 -5.17 13.84 12.55
C TRP A 109 -5.33 12.74 13.59
N MET A 110 -4.42 11.78 13.57
CA MET A 110 -4.44 10.62 14.46
C MET A 110 -4.12 10.99 15.92
N GLY A 111 -3.31 12.03 16.14
CA GLY A 111 -2.96 12.50 17.49
C GLY A 111 -2.11 11.53 18.30
N ALA A 112 -1.33 10.65 17.65
CA ALA A 112 -0.58 9.56 18.30
C ALA A 112 0.95 9.74 18.33
N GLY A 113 1.43 10.97 18.24
CA GLY A 113 2.87 11.28 18.11
C GLY A 113 3.37 11.20 16.67
N LEU A 114 4.67 11.45 16.49
CA LEU A 114 5.31 11.42 15.16
C LEU A 114 5.39 10.01 14.59
N LEU A 115 5.84 9.04 15.38
CA LEU A 115 6.19 7.71 14.88
C LEU A 115 5.41 6.62 15.63
N PRO A 116 4.07 6.59 15.49
CA PRO A 116 3.29 5.49 16.07
C PRO A 116 3.66 4.16 15.39
N THR A 117 3.42 3.05 16.08
CA THR A 117 3.65 1.72 15.49
C THR A 117 2.76 1.49 14.27
N PRO A 118 3.19 0.69 13.28
CA PRO A 118 2.37 0.33 12.12
C PRO A 118 0.96 -0.17 12.47
N ALA A 119 0.85 -1.00 13.51
CA ALA A 119 -0.42 -1.52 13.99
C ALA A 119 -1.37 -0.41 14.47
N ARG A 120 -0.84 0.67 15.06
CA ARG A 120 -1.65 1.79 15.52
C ARG A 120 -2.17 2.61 14.34
N VAL A 121 -1.36 2.80 13.29
CA VAL A 121 -1.79 3.47 12.04
C VAL A 121 -2.88 2.65 11.35
N ALA A 122 -2.73 1.33 11.28
CA ALA A 122 -3.73 0.43 10.72
C ALA A 122 -5.07 0.45 11.49
N ALA A 123 -5.01 0.48 12.83
CA ALA A 123 -6.19 0.65 13.66
C ALA A 123 -6.91 2.00 13.41
N PHE A 124 -6.14 3.09 13.24
CA PHE A 124 -6.70 4.40 12.88
C PHE A 124 -7.46 4.36 11.55
N LEU A 125 -6.89 3.76 10.51
CA LEU A 125 -7.59 3.60 9.23
C LEU A 125 -8.80 2.67 9.34
N SER A 126 -8.73 1.62 10.14
CA SER A 126 -9.89 0.76 10.41
C SER A 126 -11.05 1.54 11.04
N THR A 127 -10.79 2.47 11.97
CA THR A 127 -11.81 3.40 12.47
C THR A 127 -12.34 4.30 11.36
N ALA A 128 -11.45 4.88 10.55
CA ALA A 128 -11.86 5.77 9.47
C ALA A 128 -12.68 5.08 8.37
N ARG A 129 -12.53 3.77 8.16
CA ARG A 129 -13.39 3.01 7.23
C ARG A 129 -14.85 2.93 7.70
N LEU A 130 -15.09 3.03 9.01
CA LEU A 130 -16.44 3.01 9.58
C LEU A 130 -17.08 4.39 9.51
N ASP A 131 -16.33 5.41 9.90
CA ASP A 131 -16.73 6.81 9.79
C ASP A 131 -15.50 7.71 9.58
N PRO A 132 -15.22 8.09 8.33
CA PRO A 132 -14.05 8.91 8.02
C PRO A 132 -14.16 10.34 8.56
N SER A 133 -15.36 10.82 8.90
CA SER A 133 -15.59 12.19 9.35
C SER A 133 -15.25 12.39 10.83
N THR A 134 -15.33 11.32 11.63
CA THR A 134 -15.10 11.37 13.08
C THR A 134 -13.82 10.67 13.52
N ALA A 135 -13.17 9.91 12.63
CA ALA A 135 -11.85 9.34 12.92
C ALA A 135 -10.84 10.47 13.21
N GLY A 136 -10.10 10.37 14.32
CA GLY A 136 -9.08 11.37 14.69
C GLY A 136 -9.65 12.74 15.06
N SER A 137 -8.82 13.77 14.97
CA SER A 137 -9.14 15.16 15.26
C SER A 137 -9.01 16.04 14.02
N ASP A 138 -9.81 17.09 13.93
CA ASP A 138 -9.61 18.21 12.99
C ASP A 138 -8.46 19.13 13.41
N GLU A 139 -8.06 19.11 14.68
CA GLU A 139 -6.93 19.87 15.19
C GLU A 139 -5.61 19.18 14.83
N ARG A 140 -4.74 19.90 14.10
CA ARG A 140 -3.39 19.45 13.75
C ARG A 140 -2.49 19.51 14.99
N PRO A 141 -1.93 18.38 15.46
CA PRO A 141 -0.94 18.40 16.52
C PRO A 141 0.42 18.86 15.99
N PHE A 142 1.25 19.47 16.83
CA PHE A 142 2.63 19.84 16.52
C PHE A 142 3.57 19.22 17.54
N TYR A 143 4.29 18.18 17.13
CA TYR A 143 5.20 17.43 18.01
C TYR A 143 6.65 17.92 17.94
N ARG A 144 6.99 18.68 16.90
CA ARG A 144 8.23 19.44 16.78
C ARG A 144 8.00 20.72 15.99
N ALA A 145 8.97 21.63 15.97
CA ALA A 145 8.91 22.78 15.07
C ALA A 145 9.36 22.37 13.65
N PRO A 146 8.80 22.97 12.59
CA PRO A 146 9.25 22.73 11.23
C PRO A 146 10.75 22.97 11.08
N ARG A 147 11.44 22.10 10.32
CA ARG A 147 12.89 22.15 10.03
C ARG A 147 13.80 22.00 11.25
N SER A 148 13.23 21.80 12.43
CA SER A 148 13.99 21.65 13.66
C SER A 148 14.40 20.20 13.88
N GLY A 149 15.69 19.99 14.18
CA GLY A 149 16.26 18.70 14.55
C GLY A 149 16.11 17.57 13.51
N PRO A 150 16.45 17.77 12.22
CA PRO A 150 16.34 16.73 11.19
C PRO A 150 17.17 15.47 11.54
N THR A 151 18.38 15.62 12.07
CA THR A 151 19.20 14.49 12.53
C THR A 151 18.54 13.70 13.66
N ALA A 152 17.92 14.38 14.63
CA ALA A 152 17.21 13.72 15.72
C ALA A 152 15.95 12.99 15.23
N LEU A 153 15.31 13.46 14.16
CA LEU A 153 14.23 12.73 13.50
C LEU A 153 14.75 11.48 12.79
N LEU A 154 15.86 11.60 12.06
CA LEU A 154 16.52 10.48 11.40
C LEU A 154 16.89 9.38 12.41
N ASP A 155 17.51 9.73 13.53
CA ASP A 155 17.86 8.78 14.60
C ASP A 155 16.62 8.02 15.12
N ARG A 156 15.48 8.72 15.25
CA ARG A 156 14.23 8.09 15.69
C ARG A 156 13.63 7.17 14.64
N LEU A 157 13.75 7.50 13.35
CA LEU A 157 13.30 6.66 12.25
C LEU A 157 14.15 5.38 12.16
N HIS A 158 15.47 5.49 12.27
CA HIS A 158 16.38 4.34 12.33
C HIS A 158 16.07 3.42 13.52
N GLY A 159 15.63 3.97 14.66
CA GLY A 159 15.21 3.20 15.82
C GLY A 159 13.97 2.31 15.62
N LEU A 160 13.26 2.43 14.48
CA LEU A 160 12.11 1.58 14.12
C LEU A 160 12.49 0.42 13.21
N ASP A 161 13.74 0.36 12.76
CA ASP A 161 14.21 -0.65 11.84
C ASP A 161 14.52 -1.94 12.62
N ASP A 162 13.56 -2.87 12.63
CA ASP A 162 13.75 -4.22 13.16
C ASP A 162 14.74 -4.95 12.24
N GLY A 163 16.02 -4.91 12.60
CA GLY A 163 17.21 -5.22 11.80
C GLY A 163 17.34 -6.61 11.13
N GLU A 164 16.28 -7.40 11.00
CA GLU A 164 16.27 -8.63 10.20
C GLU A 164 15.76 -8.41 8.76
N ALA A 165 14.84 -7.46 8.52
CA ALA A 165 14.28 -7.22 7.17
C ALA A 165 14.99 -6.11 6.38
N ALA A 166 15.77 -5.26 7.05
CA ALA A 166 16.51 -4.15 6.44
C ALA A 166 17.75 -4.61 5.64
N ALA A 167 18.27 -5.79 5.95
CA ALA A 167 19.55 -6.25 5.41
C ALA A 167 19.46 -6.75 3.96
N GLU A 168 18.31 -7.22 3.50
CA GLU A 168 18.19 -7.89 2.19
C GLU A 168 17.93 -6.93 1.02
N GLU A 169 17.21 -5.83 1.24
CA GLU A 169 16.94 -4.83 0.19
C GLU A 169 17.12 -3.39 0.70
N ARG A 170 18.27 -2.78 0.36
CA ARG A 170 18.64 -1.39 0.71
C ARG A 170 17.74 -0.29 0.11
N PHE A 171 16.76 -0.64 -0.70
CA PHE A 171 15.89 0.33 -1.38
C PHE A 171 14.45 0.05 -0.98
N PHE A 172 13.83 0.98 -0.25
CA PHE A 172 12.49 0.80 0.28
C PHE A 172 11.43 0.56 -0.82
N GLU A 173 11.61 1.06 -2.04
CA GLU A 173 10.67 0.84 -3.14
C GLU A 173 10.64 -0.61 -3.60
N ARG A 174 11.80 -1.29 -3.61
CA ARG A 174 11.88 -2.71 -3.94
C ARG A 174 11.22 -3.55 -2.86
N ARG A 175 11.52 -3.22 -1.59
CA ARG A 175 10.90 -3.87 -0.44
C ARG A 175 9.38 -3.71 -0.46
N PHE A 176 8.89 -2.51 -0.75
CA PHE A 176 7.46 -2.25 -0.94
C PHE A 176 6.88 -3.08 -2.08
N ALA A 177 7.53 -3.10 -3.25
CA ALA A 177 7.06 -3.85 -4.40
C ALA A 177 6.93 -5.36 -4.08
N SER A 178 7.92 -5.94 -3.37
CA SER A 178 7.86 -7.33 -2.92
C SER A 178 6.72 -7.57 -1.96
N VAL A 179 6.62 -6.80 -0.87
CA VAL A 179 5.56 -6.95 0.14
C VAL A 179 4.16 -6.81 -0.48
N ARG A 180 4.00 -5.82 -1.38
CA ARG A 180 2.74 -5.61 -2.11
C ARG A 180 2.41 -6.81 -3.00
N THR A 181 3.37 -7.30 -3.78
CA THR A 181 3.17 -8.47 -4.64
C THR A 181 2.79 -9.71 -3.82
N ASP A 182 3.50 -9.98 -2.72
CA ASP A 182 3.24 -11.15 -1.89
C ASP A 182 1.87 -11.09 -1.23
N ALA A 183 1.47 -9.91 -0.71
CA ALA A 183 0.17 -9.72 -0.10
C ALA A 183 -0.98 -9.93 -1.11
N TYR A 184 -0.89 -9.36 -2.32
CA TYR A 184 -1.93 -9.57 -3.34
C TYR A 184 -1.93 -11.00 -3.88
N GLN A 185 -0.76 -11.62 -4.07
CA GLN A 185 -0.68 -13.02 -4.46
C GLN A 185 -1.37 -13.91 -3.42
N ARG A 186 -1.06 -13.73 -2.13
CA ARG A 186 -1.69 -14.46 -1.03
C ARG A 186 -3.21 -14.30 -1.05
N ARG A 187 -3.72 -13.08 -1.24
CA ARG A 187 -5.18 -12.85 -1.35
C ARG A 187 -5.83 -13.62 -2.50
N VAL A 188 -5.17 -13.71 -3.66
CA VAL A 188 -5.69 -14.50 -4.79
C VAL A 188 -5.70 -15.99 -4.43
N LEU A 189 -4.63 -16.50 -3.82
CA LEU A 189 -4.54 -17.90 -3.38
C LEU A 189 -5.61 -18.23 -2.31
N ASP A 190 -5.77 -17.36 -1.32
CA ASP A 190 -6.79 -17.49 -0.27
C ASP A 190 -8.20 -17.47 -0.86
N ALA A 191 -8.47 -16.56 -1.82
CA ALA A 191 -9.76 -16.49 -2.50
C ALA A 191 -10.04 -17.76 -3.32
N LEU A 192 -9.01 -18.31 -3.99
CA LEU A 192 -9.11 -19.56 -4.75
C LEU A 192 -9.28 -20.79 -3.87
N THR A 193 -8.76 -20.79 -2.65
CA THR A 193 -8.79 -21.95 -1.74
C THR A 193 -9.78 -21.81 -0.59
N ALA A 194 -10.62 -20.75 -0.61
CA ALA A 194 -11.59 -20.48 0.43
C ALA A 194 -12.52 -21.68 0.69
N PRO A 195 -12.84 -22.01 1.95
CA PRO A 195 -13.71 -23.12 2.27
C PRO A 195 -15.15 -22.86 1.80
N LYS A 196 -15.85 -23.93 1.42
CA LYS A 196 -17.28 -23.88 1.03
C LYS A 196 -17.58 -22.95 -0.15
N GLN A 197 -16.70 -22.93 -1.15
CA GLN A 197 -16.96 -22.26 -2.42
C GLN A 197 -18.18 -22.87 -3.13
N GLY A 198 -19.11 -22.01 -3.55
CA GLY A 198 -20.20 -22.36 -4.45
C GLY A 198 -19.85 -22.00 -5.89
N ILE A 199 -20.42 -22.73 -6.85
CA ILE A 199 -20.37 -22.34 -8.27
C ILE A 199 -21.44 -21.27 -8.52
N VAL A 200 -21.03 -20.12 -9.03
CA VAL A 200 -21.91 -19.00 -9.39
C VAL A 200 -22.00 -18.90 -10.91
N ASP A 201 -23.22 -18.82 -11.44
CA ASP A 201 -23.41 -18.50 -12.85
C ASP A 201 -23.35 -16.98 -13.04
N VAL A 202 -22.42 -16.52 -13.88
CA VAL A 202 -22.30 -15.12 -14.28
C VAL A 202 -22.50 -15.05 -15.77
N ALA A 203 -23.52 -14.31 -16.22
CA ALA A 203 -23.73 -14.05 -17.64
C ALA A 203 -22.72 -13.01 -18.12
N LEU A 204 -21.84 -13.41 -19.04
CA LEU A 204 -20.84 -12.55 -19.67
C LEU A 204 -21.00 -12.62 -21.18
N HIS A 205 -20.78 -11.50 -21.87
CA HIS A 205 -20.57 -11.48 -23.30
C HIS A 205 -19.23 -12.12 -23.65
N THR A 206 -19.11 -12.72 -24.84
CA THR A 206 -17.86 -13.32 -25.32
C THR A 206 -16.69 -12.34 -25.25
N GLY A 207 -16.92 -11.08 -25.62
CA GLY A 207 -15.90 -10.03 -25.53
C GLY A 207 -15.42 -9.72 -24.11
N GLU A 208 -16.27 -9.90 -23.09
CA GLU A 208 -15.89 -9.69 -21.68
C GLU A 208 -14.97 -10.82 -21.19
N VAL A 209 -15.29 -12.07 -21.56
CA VAL A 209 -14.42 -13.22 -21.26
C VAL A 209 -13.08 -13.08 -21.96
N GLU A 210 -13.08 -12.75 -23.25
CA GLU A 210 -11.85 -12.51 -24.01
C GLU A 210 -11.01 -11.39 -23.37
N SER A 211 -11.65 -10.28 -22.98
CA SER A 211 -10.96 -9.17 -22.31
C SER A 211 -10.33 -9.60 -20.98
N LEU A 212 -11.02 -10.41 -20.18
CA LEU A 212 -10.49 -10.94 -18.92
C LEU A 212 -9.30 -11.87 -19.15
N VAL A 213 -9.35 -12.73 -20.16
CA VAL A 213 -8.23 -13.60 -20.53
C VAL A 213 -7.04 -12.77 -21.01
N ARG A 214 -7.23 -11.77 -21.87
CA ARG A 214 -6.16 -10.86 -22.30
C ARG A 214 -5.58 -10.04 -21.14
N PHE A 215 -6.41 -9.66 -20.16
CA PHE A 215 -5.93 -9.00 -18.97
C PHE A 215 -5.05 -9.93 -18.12
N LEU A 216 -5.40 -11.20 -17.99
CA LEU A 216 -4.56 -12.20 -17.32
C LEU A 216 -3.26 -12.48 -18.09
N GLU A 217 -3.27 -12.48 -19.42
CA GLU A 217 -2.05 -12.54 -20.25
C GLU A 217 -1.16 -11.32 -20.02
N TYR A 218 -1.74 -10.11 -19.91
CA TYR A 218 -1.00 -8.90 -19.56
C TYR A 218 -0.35 -9.03 -18.17
N VAL A 219 -1.09 -9.53 -17.17
CA VAL A 219 -0.56 -9.80 -15.83
C VAL A 219 0.55 -10.83 -15.87
N GLU A 220 0.41 -11.91 -16.64
CA GLU A 220 1.48 -12.90 -16.85
C GLU A 220 2.75 -12.26 -17.44
N GLY A 221 2.59 -11.34 -18.40
CA GLY A 221 3.72 -10.62 -19.00
C GLY A 221 4.38 -9.59 -18.07
N ALA A 222 3.61 -8.98 -17.17
CA ALA A 222 4.07 -7.87 -16.32
C ALA A 222 4.44 -8.28 -14.88
N ALA A 223 4.00 -9.44 -14.39
CA ALA A 223 4.20 -9.81 -13.00
C ALA A 223 5.68 -10.04 -12.66
N PRO A 224 6.16 -9.59 -11.48
CA PRO A 224 7.56 -9.73 -11.10
C PRO A 224 7.92 -11.16 -10.65
N SER A 225 7.00 -11.88 -9.99
CA SER A 225 7.24 -13.23 -9.47
C SER A 225 6.81 -14.33 -10.46
N ARG A 226 7.56 -15.44 -10.51
CA ARG A 226 7.21 -16.60 -11.34
C ARG A 226 5.87 -17.21 -10.93
N GLN A 227 5.57 -17.19 -9.64
CA GLN A 227 4.34 -17.70 -9.05
C GLN A 227 3.13 -16.92 -9.54
N ALA A 228 3.19 -15.57 -9.52
CA ALA A 228 2.12 -14.74 -10.05
C ALA A 228 1.90 -14.96 -11.56
N ARG A 229 2.97 -15.13 -12.34
CA ARG A 229 2.87 -15.46 -13.78
C ARG A 229 2.16 -16.80 -13.99
N GLU A 230 2.59 -17.83 -13.25
CA GLU A 230 2.02 -19.17 -13.37
C GLU A 230 0.54 -19.21 -12.93
N LEU A 231 0.20 -18.47 -11.88
CA LEU A 231 -1.18 -18.33 -11.42
C LEU A 231 -2.07 -17.64 -12.46
N ALA A 232 -1.61 -16.52 -13.03
CA ALA A 232 -2.33 -15.80 -14.08
C ALA A 232 -2.56 -16.67 -15.31
N ARG A 233 -1.50 -17.37 -15.77
CA ARG A 233 -1.56 -18.31 -16.90
C ARG A 233 -2.58 -19.43 -16.70
N ARG A 234 -2.55 -20.07 -15.52
CA ARG A 234 -3.47 -21.16 -15.18
C ARG A 234 -4.91 -20.66 -15.07
N LEU A 235 -5.13 -19.51 -14.43
CA LEU A 235 -6.45 -18.93 -14.29
C LEU A 235 -7.04 -18.53 -15.65
N GLY A 236 -6.23 -17.96 -16.54
CA GLY A 236 -6.63 -17.63 -17.91
C GLY A 236 -6.99 -18.88 -18.73
N SER A 237 -6.23 -19.96 -18.56
CA SER A 237 -6.54 -21.26 -19.18
C SER A 237 -7.84 -21.86 -18.66
N ASP A 238 -8.03 -21.90 -17.33
CA ASP A 238 -9.25 -22.42 -16.70
C ASP A 238 -10.49 -21.64 -17.17
N LEU A 239 -10.42 -20.30 -17.20
CA LEU A 239 -11.52 -19.45 -17.67
C LEU A 239 -11.84 -19.67 -19.15
N SER A 240 -10.81 -19.76 -20.00
CA SER A 240 -10.97 -20.00 -21.44
C SER A 240 -11.65 -21.34 -21.72
N LEU A 241 -11.23 -22.39 -21.01
CA LEU A 241 -11.79 -23.73 -21.18
C LEU A 241 -13.23 -23.80 -20.66
N ARG A 242 -13.52 -23.20 -19.50
CA ARG A 242 -14.89 -23.12 -18.95
C ARG A 242 -15.85 -22.32 -19.84
N ALA A 243 -15.36 -21.25 -20.48
CA ALA A 243 -16.16 -20.47 -21.42
C ALA A 243 -16.54 -21.28 -22.68
N ARG A 244 -15.68 -22.20 -23.11
CA ARG A 244 -15.95 -23.11 -24.24
C ARG A 244 -16.85 -24.29 -23.86
N ASP A 245 -16.54 -24.93 -22.73
CA ASP A 245 -17.12 -26.24 -22.36
C ASP A 245 -18.33 -26.09 -21.41
N GLY A 246 -18.63 -24.88 -20.96
CA GLY A 246 -19.79 -24.58 -20.12
C GLY A 246 -19.63 -25.04 -18.67
N ARG A 247 -20.71 -24.91 -17.90
CA ARG A 247 -20.72 -25.06 -16.44
C ARG A 247 -20.19 -26.40 -15.93
N GLU A 248 -20.49 -27.49 -16.62
CA GLU A 248 -20.16 -28.85 -16.17
C GLU A 248 -18.64 -29.09 -16.09
N SER A 249 -17.88 -28.32 -16.87
CA SER A 249 -16.42 -28.41 -16.94
C SER A 249 -15.68 -27.78 -15.74
N HIS A 250 -16.39 -27.18 -14.77
CA HIS A 250 -15.77 -26.47 -13.64
C HIS A 250 -14.83 -27.36 -12.81
N HIS A 251 -15.20 -28.63 -12.61
CA HIS A 251 -14.36 -29.58 -11.86
C HIS A 251 -13.19 -30.12 -12.67
N GLU A 252 -13.27 -30.06 -14.00
CA GLU A 252 -12.21 -30.51 -14.90
C GLU A 252 -11.15 -29.42 -15.10
N HIS A 253 -11.60 -28.18 -15.31
CA HIS A 253 -10.74 -27.04 -15.60
C HIS A 253 -10.46 -26.23 -14.34
N ARG A 254 -9.61 -26.77 -13.45
CA ARG A 254 -9.30 -26.17 -12.14
C ARG A 254 -7.79 -26.13 -11.83
N ALA A 255 -6.95 -26.01 -12.85
CA ALA A 255 -5.50 -26.06 -12.71
C ALA A 255 -4.95 -24.94 -11.80
N ALA A 256 -5.60 -23.78 -11.77
CA ALA A 256 -5.25 -22.67 -10.87
C ALA A 256 -5.55 -23.01 -9.40
N PHE A 257 -6.67 -23.67 -9.14
CA PHE A 257 -7.04 -24.15 -7.81
C PHE A 257 -6.04 -25.21 -7.31
N ASP A 258 -5.75 -26.22 -8.13
CA ASP A 258 -4.82 -27.29 -7.75
C ASP A 258 -3.40 -26.76 -7.52
N TYR A 259 -2.98 -25.76 -8.30
CA TYR A 259 -1.73 -25.04 -8.07
C TYR A 259 -1.74 -24.31 -6.72
N ALA A 260 -2.81 -23.56 -6.42
CA ALA A 260 -2.93 -22.83 -5.16
C ALA A 260 -2.92 -23.74 -3.92
N VAL A 261 -3.58 -24.89 -3.99
CA VAL A 261 -3.54 -25.91 -2.92
C VAL A 261 -2.13 -26.49 -2.75
N SER A 262 -1.42 -26.74 -3.85
CA SER A 262 -0.07 -27.30 -3.82
C SER A 262 0.97 -26.31 -3.27
N ASP A 263 0.82 -25.02 -3.59
CA ASP A 263 1.69 -23.95 -3.11
C ASP A 263 1.46 -23.69 -1.60
N GLY A 264 0.20 -23.65 -1.17
CA GLY A 264 -0.17 -23.51 0.25
C GLY A 264 0.27 -24.68 1.14
N ALA A 265 0.41 -25.89 0.58
CA ALA A 265 0.95 -27.04 1.30
C ALA A 265 2.48 -26.96 1.52
N GLY A 266 3.20 -26.12 0.77
CA GLY A 266 4.65 -25.93 0.89
C GLY A 266 5.09 -25.14 2.12
N ASP A 267 4.26 -24.21 2.60
CA ASP A 267 4.54 -23.39 3.79
C ASP A 267 4.19 -24.09 5.11
N GLY A 268 3.32 -25.11 5.09
CA GLY A 268 2.94 -25.88 6.27
C GLY A 268 3.96 -26.93 6.74
N ALA A 269 5.08 -27.11 6.02
CA ALA A 269 6.10 -28.11 6.31
C ALA A 269 7.34 -27.55 7.04
N LYS A 270 7.32 -26.27 7.46
CA LYS A 270 8.35 -25.63 8.28
C LYS A 270 7.75 -25.00 9.54
N GLY A 271 7.07 -25.82 10.34
CA GLY A 271 6.70 -25.52 11.72
C GLY A 271 7.54 -26.33 12.70
#